data_AF-A0A1M7NMT5-F1
#
_entry.id   AF-A0A1M7NMT5-F1
#
_cell.length_a   1.000
_cell.length_b   1.000
_cell.length_c   1.000
_cell.angle_alpha   90.00
_cell.angle_beta   90.00
_cell.angle_gamma   90.00
#
_symmetry.space_group_name_H-M   'P 1'
#
loop_
_entity.id
_entity.type
_entity.pdbx_description
1 polymer ?
#
loop_
_entity_poly.entity_id
_entity_poly.type
_entity_poly.pdbx_seq_one_letter_code
_entity_poly.pdbx_strand_id
1 'polypeptide(L)'
;MTTDKIIIKNALLITFLIGGFFLLCKLVGLEENPYLRFLNLAFVLFGIYLAIKESVYKNNETKYTTNLGIGIRTSVIAVILSIIGVVIYVQFINPDFLTVMNNSFLIGGNLTLPEVVITLLIEGMASSFIGSFIIMQFYKNHDKENLNK
;
A
#
# COMPACT_ATOMS: atom_id res chain seq x y z
N MET A 1 -14.26 -1.72 -17.54
CA MET A 1 -13.12 -0.77 -17.40
C MET A 1 -11.84 -1.55 -17.65
N THR A 2 -10.83 -1.02 -18.35
CA THR A 2 -9.59 -1.79 -18.59
C THR A 2 -8.89 -2.10 -17.25
N THR A 3 -8.31 -3.30 -17.15
CA THR A 3 -7.63 -3.78 -15.94
C THR A 3 -6.54 -2.82 -15.50
N ASP A 4 -5.74 -2.31 -16.43
CA ASP A 4 -4.66 -1.35 -16.13
C ASP A 4 -5.21 -0.05 -15.54
N LYS A 5 -6.38 0.41 -15.98
CA LYS A 5 -7.01 1.61 -15.42
C LYS A 5 -7.46 1.38 -13.97
N ILE A 6 -7.93 0.17 -13.63
CA ILE A 6 -8.28 -0.19 -12.25
C ILE A 6 -7.01 -0.17 -11.39
N ILE A 7 -5.95 -0.81 -11.87
CA ILE A 7 -4.65 -0.90 -11.18
C ILE A 7 -4.10 0.51 -10.89
N ILE A 8 -3.92 1.33 -11.93
CA ILE A 8 -3.31 2.66 -11.79
C ILE A 8 -4.15 3.57 -10.91
N LYS A 9 -5.48 3.59 -11.08
CA LYS A 9 -6.36 4.43 -10.28
C LYS A 9 -6.26 4.10 -8.79
N ASN A 10 -6.33 2.81 -8.44
CA ASN A 10 -6.28 2.40 -7.04
C ASN A 10 -4.87 2.51 -6.46
N ALA A 11 -3.82 2.35 -7.28
CA ALA A 11 -2.44 2.58 -6.85
C ALA A 11 -2.19 4.06 -6.50
N LEU A 12 -2.70 4.99 -7.33
CA LEU A 12 -2.65 6.42 -7.06
C LEU A 12 -3.46 6.78 -5.82
N LEU A 13 -4.63 6.16 -5.61
CA LEU A 13 -5.42 6.35 -4.40
C LEU A 13 -4.64 5.94 -3.14
N ILE A 14 -4.02 4.76 -3.13
CA ILE A 14 -3.20 4.30 -1.99
C ILE A 14 -2.05 5.29 -1.74
N THR A 15 -1.34 5.68 -2.80
CA THR A 15 -0.22 6.64 -2.71
C THR A 15 -0.69 7.97 -2.12
N PHE A 16 -1.86 8.46 -2.55
CA PHE A 16 -2.43 9.70 -2.04
C PHE A 16 -2.89 9.57 -0.58
N LEU A 17 -3.46 8.43 -0.18
CA LEU A 17 -3.83 8.16 1.21
C LEU A 17 -2.61 8.15 2.12
N ILE A 18 -1.55 7.43 1.73
CA ILE A 18 -0.30 7.35 2.49
C ILE A 18 0.38 8.73 2.55
N GLY A 19 0.59 9.38 1.40
CA GLY A 19 1.26 10.68 1.33
C GLY A 19 0.46 11.79 2.01
N GLY A 20 -0.86 11.82 1.81
CA GLY A 20 -1.75 12.78 2.46
C GLY A 20 -1.81 12.58 3.97
N PHE A 21 -1.93 11.33 4.44
CA PHE A 21 -1.86 11.01 5.86
C PHE A 21 -0.52 11.42 6.47
N PHE A 22 0.58 11.15 5.78
CA PHE A 22 1.91 11.55 6.22
C PHE A 22 2.04 13.07 6.37
N LEU A 23 1.57 13.85 5.38
CA LEU A 23 1.56 15.31 5.45
C LEU A 23 0.65 15.82 6.58
N LEU A 24 -0.50 15.17 6.82
CA LEU A 24 -1.36 15.50 7.95
C LEU A 24 -0.66 15.25 9.28
N CYS A 25 0.02 14.11 9.45
CA CYS A 25 0.80 13.84 10.66
C CYS A 25 1.84 14.92 10.91
N LYS A 26 2.54 15.36 9.86
CA LYS A 26 3.50 16.47 9.93
C LYS A 26 2.85 17.77 10.41
N LEU A 27 1.67 18.11 9.88
CA LEU A 27 0.98 19.35 10.26
C LEU A 27 0.55 19.37 11.73
N VAL A 28 0.27 18.20 12.31
CA VAL A 28 -0.14 18.06 13.71
C VAL A 28 1.06 17.80 14.64
N GLY A 29 2.26 17.57 14.10
CA GLY A 29 3.46 17.26 14.89
C GLY A 29 3.52 15.81 15.39
N LEU A 30 2.83 14.88 14.71
CA LEU A 30 2.77 13.46 15.07
C LEU A 30 3.71 12.58 14.23
N GLU A 31 4.49 13.15 13.32
CA GLU A 31 5.36 12.42 12.40
C GLU A 31 6.43 11.56 13.11
N GLU A 32 6.79 11.90 14.34
CA GLU A 32 7.77 11.17 15.15
C GLU A 32 7.23 9.84 15.71
N ASN A 33 5.90 9.63 15.68
CA ASN A 33 5.30 8.43 16.24
C ASN A 33 5.39 7.25 15.25
N PRO A 34 6.20 6.21 15.54
CA PRO A 34 6.42 5.10 14.61
C PRO A 34 5.18 4.22 14.42
N TYR A 35 4.23 4.23 15.37
CA TYR A 35 3.02 3.41 15.31
C TYR A 35 2.04 3.88 14.22
N LEU A 36 2.07 5.16 13.84
CA LEU A 36 1.21 5.68 12.78
C LEU A 36 1.49 5.02 11.42
N ARG A 37 2.69 4.45 11.24
CA ARG A 37 3.06 3.72 10.03
C ARG A 37 2.24 2.46 9.82
N PHE A 38 1.72 1.84 10.89
CA PHE A 38 0.81 0.69 10.75
C PHE A 38 -0.47 1.04 9.99
N LEU A 39 -0.89 2.31 9.98
CA LEU A 39 -2.03 2.75 9.19
C LEU A 39 -1.77 2.65 7.68
N ASN A 40 -0.50 2.72 7.23
CA ASN A 40 -0.16 2.51 5.83
C ASN A 40 -0.58 1.12 5.35
N LEU A 41 -0.45 0.09 6.20
CA LEU A 41 -0.93 -1.26 5.89
C LEU A 41 -2.46 -1.27 5.67
N ALA A 42 -3.21 -0.52 6.47
CA ALA A 42 -4.66 -0.40 6.30
C ALA A 42 -5.03 0.28 4.98
N PHE A 43 -4.31 1.33 4.58
CA PHE A 43 -4.52 1.99 3.28
C PHE A 43 -4.21 1.07 2.10
N VAL A 44 -3.13 0.29 2.19
CA VAL A 44 -2.78 -0.71 1.17
C VAL A 44 -3.89 -1.77 1.06
N LEU A 45 -4.33 -2.35 2.18
CA LEU A 45 -5.42 -3.34 2.20
C LEU A 45 -6.72 -2.77 1.61
N PHE A 46 -7.07 -1.53 1.98
CA PHE A 46 -8.26 -0.86 1.46
C PHE A 46 -8.19 -0.65 -0.05
N GLY A 47 -7.05 -0.20 -0.58
CA GLY A 47 -6.89 -0.02 -2.02
C GLY A 47 -6.87 -1.34 -2.80
N ILE A 48 -6.27 -2.39 -2.25
CA ILE A 48 -6.35 -3.76 -2.80
C ILE A 48 -7.82 -4.22 -2.86
N TYR A 49 -8.56 -4.05 -1.76
CA TYR A 49 -9.99 -4.38 -1.70
C TYR A 49 -10.78 -3.67 -2.79
N LEU A 50 -10.58 -2.36 -2.96
CA LEU A 50 -11.24 -1.59 -4.01
C LEU A 50 -10.87 -2.06 -5.41
N ALA A 51 -9.59 -2.33 -5.68
CA ALA A 51 -9.14 -2.81 -6.99
C ALA A 51 -9.78 -4.15 -7.36
N ILE A 52 -9.79 -5.11 -6.41
CA ILE A 52 -10.42 -6.42 -6.62
C ILE A 52 -11.94 -6.28 -6.75
N LYS A 53 -12.59 -5.48 -5.91
CA LYS A 53 -14.03 -5.19 -5.99
C LYS A 53 -14.42 -4.66 -7.36
N GLU A 54 -13.67 -3.71 -7.89
CA GLU A 54 -13.95 -3.15 -9.21
C GLU A 54 -13.74 -4.16 -10.32
N SER A 55 -12.73 -5.01 -10.22
CA SER A 55 -12.51 -6.09 -11.17
C SER A 55 -13.69 -7.08 -11.17
N VAL A 56 -14.12 -7.53 -9.99
CA VAL A 56 -15.23 -8.48 -9.84
C VAL A 56 -16.54 -7.87 -10.33
N TYR A 57 -16.96 -6.72 -9.80
CA TYR A 57 -18.30 -6.19 -10.05
C TYR A 57 -18.45 -5.34 -11.30
N LYS A 58 -17.38 -4.69 -11.80
CA LYS A 58 -17.47 -3.85 -13.02
C LYS A 58 -17.00 -4.58 -14.27
N ASN A 59 -16.13 -5.57 -14.14
CA ASN A 59 -15.63 -6.35 -15.27
C ASN A 59 -16.15 -7.79 -15.30
N ASN A 60 -16.93 -8.22 -14.30
CA ASN A 60 -17.40 -9.60 -14.16
C ASN A 60 -16.25 -10.63 -14.17
N GLU A 61 -15.07 -10.24 -13.69
CA GLU A 61 -13.90 -11.11 -13.63
C GLU A 61 -13.94 -11.94 -12.34
N THR A 62 -14.14 -13.25 -12.48
CA THR A 62 -14.26 -14.20 -11.37
C THR A 62 -13.02 -15.06 -11.18
N LYS A 63 -12.04 -14.99 -12.10
CA LYS A 63 -10.82 -15.80 -11.98
C LYS A 63 -9.99 -15.32 -10.80
N TYR A 64 -9.81 -16.23 -9.84
CA TYR A 64 -9.01 -16.00 -8.64
C TYR A 64 -7.61 -15.48 -8.96
N THR A 65 -6.91 -16.12 -9.92
CA THR A 65 -5.53 -15.76 -10.28
C THR A 65 -5.45 -14.36 -10.90
N THR A 66 -6.44 -13.96 -11.71
CA THR A 66 -6.53 -12.62 -12.29
C THR A 66 -6.71 -11.57 -11.20
N ASN A 67 -7.68 -11.75 -10.32
CA ASN A 67 -7.97 -10.78 -9.26
C ASN A 67 -6.85 -10.69 -8.21
N LEU A 68 -6.22 -11.82 -7.87
CA LEU A 68 -5.02 -11.82 -7.03
C LEU A 68 -3.89 -11.01 -7.69
N GLY A 69 -3.66 -11.21 -8.98
CA GLY A 69 -2.67 -10.45 -9.75
C GLY A 69 -2.98 -8.95 -9.81
N ILE A 70 -4.25 -8.56 -9.91
CA ILE A 70 -4.69 -7.16 -9.87
C ILE A 70 -4.38 -6.54 -8.50
N GLY A 71 -4.69 -7.24 -7.41
CA GLY A 71 -4.36 -6.81 -6.06
C GLY A 71 -2.86 -6.54 -5.90
N ILE A 72 -2.03 -7.52 -6.24
CA ILE A 72 -0.57 -7.45 -6.09
C ILE A 72 0.00 -6.30 -6.93
N ARG A 73 -0.36 -6.20 -8.21
CA ARG A 73 0.15 -5.14 -9.09
C ARG A 73 -0.24 -3.76 -8.60
N THR A 74 -1.48 -3.60 -8.12
CA THR A 74 -1.98 -2.33 -7.58
C THR A 74 -1.15 -1.87 -6.40
N SER A 75 -0.95 -2.75 -5.41
CA SER A 75 -0.23 -2.38 -4.18
C SER A 75 1.27 -2.24 -4.42
N VAL A 76 1.89 -3.05 -5.27
CA VAL A 76 3.32 -2.91 -5.62
C VAL A 76 3.60 -1.56 -6.26
N ILE A 77 2.76 -1.13 -7.22
CA ILE A 77 2.91 0.20 -7.85
C ILE A 77 2.74 1.29 -6.80
N ALA A 78 1.74 1.18 -5.91
CA ALA A 78 1.53 2.15 -4.85
C ALA A 78 2.70 2.25 -3.88
N VAL A 79 3.29 1.12 -3.50
CA VAL A 79 4.46 1.04 -2.62
C VAL A 79 5.65 1.76 -3.26
N ILE A 80 5.95 1.46 -4.53
CA ILE A 80 7.06 2.12 -5.25
C ILE A 80 6.85 3.63 -5.30
N LEU A 81 5.64 4.09 -5.66
CA LEU A 81 5.32 5.52 -5.70
C LEU A 81 5.43 6.18 -4.32
N SER A 82 4.99 5.49 -3.26
CA SER A 82 5.07 5.98 -1.89
C SER A 82 6.53 6.09 -1.42
N ILE A 83 7.37 5.11 -1.74
CA ILE A 83 8.81 5.14 -1.43
C ILE A 83 9.50 6.31 -2.15
N ILE A 84 9.19 6.53 -3.43
CA ILE A 84 9.69 7.71 -4.16
C ILE A 84 9.30 9.00 -3.44
N GLY A 85 8.04 9.11 -3.00
CA GLY A 85 7.58 10.25 -2.20
C GLY A 85 8.36 10.44 -0.91
N VAL A 86 8.64 9.35 -0.17
CA VAL A 86 9.45 9.39 1.05
C VAL A 86 10.89 9.83 0.76
N VAL A 87 11.53 9.30 -0.29
CA VAL A 87 12.90 9.69 -0.68
C VAL A 87 12.96 11.17 -1.01
N ILE A 88 12.02 11.69 -1.79
CA ILE A 88 11.94 13.12 -2.12
C ILE A 88 11.75 13.93 -0.84
N TYR A 89 10.88 13.49 0.06
CA TYR A 89 10.63 14.18 1.32
C TYR A 89 11.87 14.25 2.22
N VAL A 90 12.59 13.13 2.39
CA VAL A 90 13.82 13.10 3.19
C VAL A 90 14.91 13.98 2.58
N GLN A 91 15.10 13.91 1.26
CA GLN A 91 16.20 14.64 0.62
C GLN A 91 15.97 16.16 0.52
N PHE A 92 14.73 16.58 0.25
CA PHE A 92 14.44 17.98 -0.11
C PHE A 92 13.65 18.75 0.93
N ILE A 93 12.95 18.07 1.86
CA ILE A 93 12.01 18.72 2.77
C ILE A 93 12.44 18.59 4.23
N ASN A 94 12.78 17.37 4.69
CA ASN A 94 13.23 17.14 6.06
C ASN A 94 14.23 15.97 6.14
N PRO A 95 15.55 16.27 6.10
CA PRO A 95 16.60 15.26 6.25
C PRO A 95 16.58 14.53 7.60
N ASP A 96 16.16 15.22 8.67
CA ASP A 96 16.10 14.65 10.03
C ASP A 96 15.02 13.56 10.16
N PHE A 97 14.07 13.50 9.21
CA PHE A 97 13.07 12.44 9.15
C PHE A 97 13.70 11.04 8.99
N LEU A 98 14.91 10.93 8.44
CA LEU A 98 15.63 9.66 8.39
C LEU A 98 15.87 9.07 9.79
N THR A 99 16.16 9.93 10.78
CA THR A 99 16.35 9.50 12.18
C THR A 99 15.06 8.96 12.78
N VAL A 100 13.91 9.58 12.47
CA VAL A 100 12.59 9.08 12.86
C VAL A 100 12.30 7.72 12.24
N MET A 101 12.68 7.53 10.98
CA MET A 101 12.55 6.24 10.30
C MET A 101 13.43 5.17 10.95
N ASN A 102 14.67 5.50 11.31
CA ASN A 102 15.61 4.63 12.02
C ASN A 102 15.17 4.24 13.45
N ASN A 103 14.33 5.07 14.08
CA ASN A 103 13.75 4.76 15.39
C ASN A 103 12.43 3.96 15.31
N SER A 104 12.03 3.53 14.11
CA SER A 104 10.79 2.78 13.92
C SER A 104 10.95 1.31 14.27
N PHE A 105 9.90 0.69 14.82
CA PHE A 105 9.92 -0.72 15.26
C PHE A 105 10.42 -1.72 14.20
N LEU A 106 10.15 -1.45 12.92
CA LEU A 106 10.53 -2.33 11.80
C LEU A 106 11.93 -2.03 11.24
N ILE A 107 12.57 -0.94 11.65
CA ILE A 107 13.88 -0.49 11.19
C ILE A 107 14.82 -0.47 12.40
N GLY A 108 15.73 -1.43 12.46
CA GLY A 108 16.68 -1.53 13.58
C GLY A 108 17.97 -0.78 13.31
N GLY A 109 18.25 0.26 14.11
CA GLY A 109 19.55 0.91 14.17
C GLY A 109 19.71 2.12 13.25
N ASN A 110 20.95 2.55 13.04
CA ASN A 110 21.29 3.71 12.23
C ASN A 110 21.54 3.30 10.77
N LEU A 111 20.46 3.15 10.00
CA LEU A 111 20.56 2.86 8.57
C LEU A 111 20.76 4.13 7.75
N THR A 112 21.49 3.96 6.66
CA THR A 112 21.59 4.95 5.58
C THR A 112 20.28 5.01 4.79
N LEU A 113 20.06 6.12 4.07
CA LEU A 113 18.85 6.29 3.25
C LEU A 113 18.63 5.13 2.24
N PRO A 114 19.64 4.63 1.51
CA PRO A 114 19.46 3.48 0.62
C PRO A 114 19.03 2.20 1.34
N GLU A 115 19.58 1.93 2.54
CA GLU A 115 19.20 0.76 3.33
C GLU A 115 17.75 0.86 3.82
N VAL A 116 17.32 2.03 4.27
CA VAL A 116 15.92 2.30 4.62
C VAL A 116 14.99 2.08 3.43
N VAL A 117 15.36 2.54 2.24
CA VAL A 117 14.59 2.32 1.00
C VAL A 117 14.44 0.83 0.69
N ILE A 118 15.51 0.05 0.84
CA ILE A 118 15.46 -1.40 0.63
C ILE A 118 14.54 -2.06 1.66
N THR A 119 14.62 -1.68 2.94
CA THR A 119 13.74 -2.20 3.98
C THR A 119 12.27 -1.90 3.68
N LEU A 120 11.95 -0.65 3.31
CA LEU A 120 10.60 -0.27 2.93
C LEU A 120 10.11 -1.02 1.69
N LEU A 121 10.99 -1.28 0.73
CA LEU A 121 10.65 -2.05 -0.47
C LEU A 121 10.29 -3.49 -0.09
N ILE A 122 11.10 -4.16 0.74
CA ILE A 122 10.83 -5.53 1.18
C ILE A 122 9.52 -5.59 1.99
N GLU A 123 9.33 -4.68 2.94
CA GLU A 123 8.11 -4.55 3.75
C GLU A 123 6.87 -4.31 2.89
N GLY A 124 6.95 -3.34 1.97
CA GLY A 124 5.87 -2.99 1.05
C GLY A 124 5.53 -4.10 0.06
N MET A 125 6.53 -4.85 -0.39
CA MET A 125 6.31 -6.04 -1.22
C MET A 125 5.63 -7.14 -0.40
N ALA A 126 6.10 -7.45 0.81
CA ALA A 126 5.49 -8.46 1.67
C ALA A 126 4.02 -8.13 1.98
N SER A 127 3.73 -6.89 2.36
CA SER A 127 2.36 -6.42 2.60
C SER A 127 1.48 -6.47 1.35
N SER A 128 2.04 -6.23 0.17
CA SER A 128 1.34 -6.37 -1.12
C SER A 128 0.88 -7.80 -1.38
N PHE A 129 1.77 -8.78 -1.22
CA PHE A 129 1.43 -10.19 -1.41
C PHE A 129 0.42 -10.65 -0.37
N ILE A 130 0.74 -10.46 0.92
CA ILE A 130 -0.10 -10.91 2.03
C ILE A 130 -1.48 -10.25 1.97
N GLY A 131 -1.52 -8.93 1.75
CA GLY A 131 -2.77 -8.19 1.67
C GLY A 131 -3.65 -8.63 0.51
N SER A 132 -3.05 -8.90 -0.65
CA SER A 132 -3.79 -9.44 -1.80
C SER A 132 -4.34 -10.83 -1.53
N PHE A 133 -3.56 -11.69 -0.87
CA PHE A 133 -4.06 -13.01 -0.45
C PHE A 133 -5.22 -12.88 0.55
N ILE A 134 -5.09 -12.04 1.58
CA ILE A 134 -6.13 -11.83 2.59
C ILE A 134 -7.44 -11.42 1.91
N ILE A 135 -7.42 -10.40 1.06
CA ILE A 135 -8.62 -9.92 0.36
C ILE A 135 -9.20 -11.04 -0.51
N MET A 136 -8.38 -11.76 -1.27
CA MET A 136 -8.86 -12.83 -2.12
C MET A 136 -9.46 -14.01 -1.36
N GLN A 137 -9.03 -14.30 -0.12
CA GLN A 137 -9.69 -15.31 0.71
C GLN A 137 -11.14 -14.92 1.06
N PHE A 138 -11.42 -13.62 1.25
CA PHE A 138 -12.80 -13.16 1.45
C PHE A 138 -13.66 -13.39 0.22
N TYR A 139 -13.16 -13.09 -0.99
CA TYR A 139 -13.90 -13.29 -2.23
C TYR A 139 -14.10 -14.77 -2.59
N LYS A 140 -13.13 -15.64 -2.26
CA LYS A 140 -13.25 -17.10 -2.47
C LYS A 140 -14.45 -17.73 -1.74
N ASN A 141 -14.80 -17.23 -0.56
CA ASN A 141 -15.95 -17.73 0.21
C ASN A 141 -17.28 -17.12 -0.24
N HIS A 142 -17.29 -15.93 -0.86
CA HIS A 142 -18.52 -15.23 -1.25
C HIS A 142 -19.00 -15.57 -2.68
N ASP A 143 -18.14 -16.15 -3.52
CA ASP A 143 -18.46 -16.55 -4.89
C ASP A 143 -19.52 -17.67 -4.99
N LYS A 144 -19.78 -18.44 -3.92
CA LYS A 144 -20.79 -19.50 -3.95
C LYS A 144 -22.20 -19.04 -3.60
N GLU A 145 -22.34 -17.91 -2.91
CA GLU A 145 -23.62 -17.47 -2.34
C GLU A 145 -24.28 -16.34 -3.12
N ASN A 146 -23.49 -15.47 -3.77
CA ASN A 146 -24.00 -14.22 -4.39
C ASN A 146 -24.02 -14.22 -5.92
N LEU A 147 -23.57 -15.29 -6.59
CA LEU A 147 -23.76 -15.48 -8.03
C LEU A 147 -25.08 -16.21 -8.37
N ASN A 148 -25.84 -16.64 -7.35
CA ASN A 148 -27.13 -17.35 -7.47
C ASN A 148 -28.34 -16.54 -6.96
N LYS A 149 -28.22 -15.21 -6.84
CA LYS A 149 -29.34 -14.30 -6.54
C LYS A 149 -29.47 -13.21 -7.59
#